data_AF-A0A9J8A809-F1
#
_entry.id   AF-A0A9J8A809-F1
#
_cell.length_a   1.000
_cell.length_b   1.000
_cell.length_c   1.000
_cell.angle_alpha   90.00
_cell.angle_beta   90.00
_cell.angle_gamma   90.00
#
_symmetry.space_group_name_H-M   'P 1'
#
loop_
_entity.id
_entity.type
_entity.pdbx_description
1 polymer ?
#
loop_
_entity_poly.entity_id
_entity_poly.type
_entity_poly.pdbx_seq_one_letter_code
_entity_poly.pdbx_strand_id
1 'polypeptide(L)'
;YNQVNGYNLLFPPPRRKKKKDKERKHLEEQVLTTQNEEGAKKVYVDKRTPAQITFDKLQEKRQMERILKKASKTHKRRVEDFNRHLDALTEHYDIPKVSWTK
;
A
#
# COMPACT_ATOMS: atom_id res chain seq x y z
N TYR A 1 59.46 -14.32 20.78
CA TYR A 1 58.28 -15.20 20.90
C TYR A 1 57.13 -14.37 21.46
N ASN A 2 56.34 -13.75 20.59
CA ASN A 2 54.97 -14.18 20.21
C ASN A 2 53.96 -13.34 21.02
N GLN A 3 52.86 -12.78 20.51
CA GLN A 3 52.22 -12.79 19.20
C GLN A 3 51.19 -11.64 19.25
N VAL A 4 51.12 -10.82 18.21
CA VAL A 4 49.96 -9.97 17.91
C VAL A 4 48.78 -10.91 17.65
N ASN A 5 47.62 -10.77 18.32
CA ASN A 5 46.32 -11.27 17.83
C ASN A 5 45.17 -10.84 18.75
N GLY A 6 44.83 -9.54 18.72
CA GLY A 6 43.52 -9.07 19.13
C GLY A 6 42.53 -9.39 18.01
N TYR A 7 41.84 -10.51 18.10
CA TYR A 7 40.76 -10.86 17.17
C TYR A 7 39.64 -9.82 17.30
N ASN A 8 39.61 -8.85 16.39
CA ASN A 8 38.40 -8.11 16.10
C ASN A 8 37.39 -9.12 15.55
N LEU A 9 36.49 -9.59 16.42
CA LEU A 9 35.30 -10.32 16.03
C LEU A 9 34.43 -9.37 15.20
N LEU A 10 34.69 -9.30 13.88
CA LEU A 10 33.78 -8.72 12.91
C LEU A 10 32.53 -9.61 12.89
N PHE A 11 31.57 -9.30 13.76
CA PHE A 11 30.23 -9.84 13.64
C PHE A 11 29.69 -9.47 12.25
N PRO A 12 29.28 -10.44 11.43
CA PRO A 12 28.73 -10.14 10.11
C PRO A 12 27.49 -9.26 10.30
N PRO A 13 27.32 -8.20 9.50
CA PRO A 13 26.20 -7.30 9.66
C PRO A 13 24.88 -8.10 9.59
N PRO A 14 23.91 -7.81 10.47
CA PRO A 14 22.68 -8.58 10.54
C PRO A 14 22.02 -8.62 9.17
N ARG A 15 21.74 -9.84 8.67
CA ARG A 15 21.26 -10.12 7.31
C ARG A 15 20.05 -9.27 6.89
N ARG A 16 19.23 -8.84 7.87
CA ARG A 16 18.07 -7.96 7.68
C ARG A 16 18.47 -6.53 7.26
N LYS A 17 19.57 -5.97 7.79
CA LYS A 17 20.08 -4.64 7.41
C LYS A 17 20.62 -4.68 5.97
N LYS A 18 21.40 -5.71 5.62
CA LYS A 18 21.94 -5.90 4.26
C LYS A 18 20.85 -6.06 3.20
N LYS A 19 19.74 -6.74 3.52
CA LYS A 19 18.58 -6.85 2.60
C LYS A 19 17.89 -5.51 2.39
N LYS A 20 17.63 -4.75 3.47
CA LYS A 20 17.00 -3.43 3.41
C LYS A 20 17.81 -2.42 2.60
N ASP A 21 19.13 -2.42 2.76
CA ASP A 21 20.00 -1.50 2.01
C ASP A 21 20.06 -1.84 0.52
N LYS A 22 19.99 -3.13 0.16
CA LYS A 22 19.92 -3.56 -1.25
C LYS A 22 18.61 -3.13 -1.91
N GLU A 23 17.49 -3.26 -1.21
CA GLU A 23 16.17 -2.80 -1.69
C GLU A 23 16.12 -1.28 -1.87
N ARG A 24 16.70 -0.52 -0.92
CA ARG A 24 16.80 0.94 -1.04
C ARG A 24 17.65 1.38 -2.24
N LYS A 25 18.80 0.75 -2.47
CA LYS A 25 19.65 1.07 -3.62
C LYS A 25 18.94 0.79 -4.95
N HIS A 26 18.23 -0.32 -5.04
CA HIS A 26 17.47 -0.67 -6.23
C HIS A 26 16.32 0.33 -6.49
N LEU A 27 15.67 0.82 -5.43
CA LEU A 27 14.64 1.85 -5.54
C LEU A 27 15.22 3.21 -5.95
N GLU A 28 16.36 3.60 -5.39
CA GLU A 28 17.08 4.83 -5.75
C GLU A 28 17.56 4.78 -7.22
N GLU A 29 18.05 3.64 -7.68
CA GLU A 29 18.49 3.44 -9.08
C GLU A 29 17.31 3.48 -10.05
N GLN A 30 16.18 2.85 -9.71
CA GLN A 30 14.95 2.94 -10.51
C GLN A 30 14.44 4.38 -10.62
N VAL A 31 14.45 5.15 -9.53
CA VAL A 31 14.02 6.56 -9.55
C VAL A 31 14.95 7.41 -10.42
N LEU A 32 16.26 7.15 -10.39
CA LEU A 32 17.26 7.88 -11.18
C LEU A 32 17.15 7.56 -12.69
N THR A 33 16.81 6.32 -13.05
CA THR A 33 16.59 5.94 -14.46
C THR A 33 15.36 6.62 -15.04
N THR A 34 14.27 6.73 -14.28
CA THR A 34 13.04 7.39 -14.76
C THR A 34 13.22 8.89 -14.96
N GLN A 35 14.09 9.54 -14.17
CA GLN A 35 14.36 10.98 -14.29
C GLN A 35 15.25 11.33 -15.51
N ASN A 36 16.12 10.42 -15.95
CA ASN A 36 17.02 10.68 -17.09
C ASN A 36 16.34 10.51 -18.45
N GLU A 37 15.20 9.81 -18.54
CA GLU A 37 14.44 9.65 -19.79
C GLU A 37 13.52 10.85 -20.11
N GLU A 38 13.35 11.80 -19.20
CA GLU A 38 12.52 13.01 -19.38
C GLU A 38 13.22 14.13 -20.18
N GLY A 39 14.44 13.90 -20.68
CA GLY A 39 15.26 14.88 -21.42
C GLY A 39 14.86 15.14 -22.87
N ALA A 40 13.96 14.35 -23.47
CA ALA A 40 13.46 14.55 -24.83
C ALA A 40 11.99 14.99 -24.82
N LYS A 41 11.74 16.25 -24.46
CA LYS A 41 10.41 16.87 -24.50
C LYS A 41 9.87 16.98 -25.94
N LYS A 42 9.34 15.88 -26.47
CA LYS A 42 8.27 15.97 -27.47
C LYS A 42 7.11 16.70 -26.79
N VAL A 43 6.68 17.83 -27.34
CA VAL A 43 5.46 18.53 -26.91
C VAL A 43 4.33 17.51 -26.94
N TYR A 44 3.93 17.01 -25.77
CA TYR A 44 2.85 16.04 -25.65
C TYR A 44 1.55 16.78 -25.94
N VAL A 45 1.13 16.77 -27.21
CA VAL A 45 -0.21 17.21 -27.58
C VAL A 45 -1.16 16.15 -27.06
N ASP A 46 -1.96 16.51 -26.07
CA ASP A 46 -2.97 15.63 -25.50
C ASP A 46 -4.01 15.30 -26.58
N LYS A 47 -3.99 14.04 -27.04
CA LYS A 47 -4.90 13.52 -28.07
C LYS A 47 -6.23 13.07 -27.49
N ARG A 48 -6.43 13.25 -26.18
CA ARG A 48 -7.65 12.81 -25.49
C ARG A 48 -8.84 13.64 -25.92
N THR A 49 -9.99 12.97 -26.02
CA THR A 49 -11.26 13.66 -26.26
C THR A 49 -11.68 14.45 -25.02
N PRO A 50 -12.51 15.50 -25.16
CA PRO A 50 -13.02 16.24 -24.00
C PRO A 50 -13.68 15.33 -22.95
N ALA A 51 -14.36 14.26 -23.37
CA ALA A 51 -14.96 13.27 -22.48
C ALA A 51 -13.93 12.43 -21.71
N GLN A 52 -12.80 12.09 -22.35
CA GLN A 52 -11.70 11.39 -21.68
C GLN A 52 -11.04 12.29 -20.63
N ILE A 53 -10.80 13.56 -20.96
CA ILE A 53 -10.20 14.52 -20.04
C ILE A 53 -11.08 14.71 -18.79
N THR A 54 -12.40 14.80 -18.94
CA THR A 54 -13.31 14.95 -17.79
C THR A 54 -13.39 13.66 -16.96
N PHE A 55 -13.37 12.49 -17.61
CA PHE A 55 -13.33 11.20 -16.94
C PHE A 55 -12.05 11.03 -16.12
N ASP A 56 -10.89 11.34 -16.69
CA ASP A 56 -9.60 11.22 -16.00
C ASP A 56 -9.53 12.14 -14.80
N LYS A 57 -9.97 13.41 -14.93
CA LYS A 57 -10.07 14.35 -13.80
C LYS A 57 -10.98 13.81 -12.68
N LEU A 58 -12.09 13.15 -13.04
CA LEU A 58 -12.99 12.55 -12.06
C LEU A 58 -12.36 11.31 -11.41
N GLN A 59 -11.63 10.52 -12.18
CA GLN A 59 -10.91 9.36 -11.68
C GLN A 59 -9.81 9.77 -10.71
N GLU A 60 -9.01 10.79 -11.04
CA GLU A 60 -7.97 11.35 -10.17
C GLU A 60 -8.56 11.83 -8.83
N LYS A 61 -9.67 12.57 -8.87
CA LYS A 61 -10.40 12.98 -7.65
C LYS A 61 -10.79 11.78 -6.79
N ARG A 62 -11.42 10.76 -7.38
CA ARG A 62 -11.81 9.53 -6.66
C ARG A 62 -10.61 8.73 -6.15
N GLN A 63 -9.51 8.72 -6.89
CA GLN A 63 -8.28 8.06 -6.49
C GLN A 63 -7.71 8.70 -5.23
N MET A 64 -7.62 10.03 -5.17
CA MET A 64 -7.18 10.75 -3.97
C MET A 64 -8.04 10.41 -2.76
N GLU A 65 -9.36 10.44 -2.89
CA GLU A 65 -10.29 10.05 -1.82
C GLU A 65 -10.09 8.60 -1.37
N ARG A 66 -9.91 7.66 -2.32
CA ARG A 66 -9.65 6.25 -2.03
C ARG A 66 -8.32 6.05 -1.31
N ILE A 67 -7.27 6.78 -1.71
CA ILE A 67 -5.96 6.74 -1.07
C ILE A 67 -6.08 7.23 0.37
N LEU A 68 -6.72 8.39 0.59
CA LEU A 68 -6.92 8.95 1.93
C LEU A 68 -7.73 8.00 2.82
N LYS A 69 -8.82 7.42 2.30
CA LYS A 69 -9.68 6.48 3.04
C LYS A 69 -8.97 5.16 3.37
N LYS A 70 -8.11 4.66 2.49
CA LYS A 70 -7.30 3.46 2.76
C LYS A 70 -6.19 3.74 3.77
N ALA A 71 -5.56 4.92 3.68
CA ALA A 71 -4.51 5.34 4.59
C ALA A 71 -5.04 5.65 6.00
N SER A 72 -6.27 6.13 6.13
CA SER A 72 -6.83 6.55 7.42
C SER A 72 -7.10 5.40 8.39
N LYS A 73 -7.32 4.18 7.90
CA LYS A 73 -7.60 3.01 8.74
C LYS A 73 -6.48 1.96 8.66
N THR A 74 -5.89 1.65 9.81
CA THR A 74 -5.00 0.50 9.96
C THR A 74 -5.76 -0.81 9.66
N HIS A 75 -5.03 -1.86 9.27
CA HIS A 75 -5.65 -3.17 9.00
C HIS A 75 -6.41 -3.70 10.23
N LYS A 76 -5.80 -3.58 11.42
CA LYS A 76 -6.43 -3.97 12.70
C LYS A 76 -7.79 -3.30 12.89
N ARG A 77 -7.86 -1.97 12.70
CA ARG A 77 -9.12 -1.22 12.81
C ARG A 77 -10.16 -1.64 11.76
N ARG A 78 -9.72 -2.00 10.55
CA ARG A 78 -10.64 -2.55 9.52
C ARG A 78 -11.22 -3.91 9.92
N VAL A 79 -10.41 -4.77 10.53
CA VAL A 79 -10.87 -6.08 11.05
C VAL A 79 -11.81 -5.88 12.23
N GLU A 80 -11.49 -5.00 13.17
CA GLU A 80 -12.37 -4.66 14.30
C GLU A 80 -13.71 -4.08 13.82
N ASP A 81 -13.69 -3.12 12.89
CA ASP A 81 -14.91 -2.55 12.30
C ASP A 81 -15.75 -3.64 11.61
N PHE A 82 -15.11 -4.59 10.92
CA PHE A 82 -15.78 -5.71 10.27
C PHE A 82 -16.40 -6.68 11.27
N ASN A 83 -15.67 -7.05 12.32
CA ASN A 83 -16.18 -7.93 13.37
C ASN A 83 -17.37 -7.29 14.10
N ARG A 84 -17.27 -6.00 14.48
CA ARG A 84 -18.40 -5.27 15.07
C ARG A 84 -19.63 -5.22 14.15
N HIS A 85 -19.43 -5.18 12.84
CA HIS A 85 -20.54 -5.22 11.88
C HIS A 85 -21.18 -6.61 11.84
N LEU A 86 -20.38 -7.68 11.85
CA LEU A 86 -20.88 -9.05 11.91
C LEU A 86 -21.64 -9.32 13.23
N ASP A 87 -21.13 -8.85 14.36
CA ASP A 87 -21.79 -9.00 15.67
C ASP A 87 -23.16 -8.29 15.71
N ALA A 88 -23.30 -7.20 14.95
CA ALA A 88 -24.55 -6.45 14.86
C ALA A 88 -25.53 -7.01 13.80
N LEU A 89 -25.08 -7.91 12.92
CA LEU A 89 -25.94 -8.52 11.92
C LEU A 89 -26.79 -9.62 12.57
N THR A 90 -28.08 -9.63 12.23
CA THR A 90 -29.03 -10.63 12.69
C THR A 90 -28.68 -11.99 12.11
N GLU A 91 -28.59 -13.01 12.95
CA GLU A 91 -28.36 -14.40 12.53
C GLU A 91 -29.53 -14.94 11.68
N HIS A 92 -30.74 -14.46 11.96
CA HIS A 92 -31.97 -14.87 11.27
C HIS A 92 -32.50 -13.72 10.40
N TYR A 93 -32.66 -13.99 9.11
CA TYR A 93 -33.18 -13.05 8.12
C TYR A 93 -34.69 -13.23 7.85
N ASP A 94 -35.36 -14.09 8.62
CA ASP A 94 -36.77 -14.41 8.47
C ASP A 94 -37.51 -14.26 9.80
N ILE A 95 -38.81 -13.95 9.72
CA ILE A 95 -39.63 -13.70 10.90
C ILE A 95 -40.02 -15.05 11.50
N PRO A 96 -39.80 -15.26 12.81
CA PRO A 96 -40.17 -16.52 13.43
C PRO A 96 -41.68 -16.74 13.27
N LYS A 97 -42.03 -17.96 12.84
CA LYS A 97 -43.41 -18.41 12.71
C LYS A 97 -44.13 -18.28 14.06
N VAL A 98 -45.20 -17.49 14.09
CA VAL A 98 -46.09 -17.41 15.25
C VAL A 98 -47.14 -18.51 15.12
N SER A 99 -46.96 -19.62 15.83
CA SER A 99 -48.05 -20.58 16.05
C SER A 99 -48.82 -20.21 17.32
N TRP A 100 -50.13 -20.02 17.19
CA TRP A 100 -51.04 -19.90 18.34
C TRP A 100 -51.37 -21.31 18.86
N THR A 101 -50.48 -21.89 19.64
CA THR A 101 -50.75 -23.11 20.42
C THR A 101 -49.70 -23.27 21.52
N LYS A 102 -50.18 -23.61 22.72
CA LYS A 102 -49.44 -23.75 23.97
C LYS A 102 -48.93 -25.17 24.16
#